data_AF-A0A6S7K6U1-F1
#
_entry.id   AF-A0A6S7K6U1-F1
#
_cell.length_a   1.000
_cell.length_b   1.000
_cell.length_c   1.000
_cell.angle_alpha   90.00
_cell.angle_beta   90.00
_cell.angle_gamma   90.00
#
_symmetry.space_group_name_H-M   'P 1'
#
loop_
_entity.id
_entity.type
_entity.pdbx_description
1 polymer ?
#
loop_
_entity_poly.entity_id
_entity_poly.type
_entity_poly.pdbx_seq_one_letter_code
_entity_poly.pdbx_strand_id
1 'polypeptide(L)'
;MNMLAPMNINSYTNHVTAIHGTAEVVAKASMKSAAEETKQFYEPEEDGGHDIGITADETWRQRGYSSSYGVVTGMSLITEKVLDVETMSKECWECITWSSKKGSEEFEHWWEGHQQICSNRGVRQRSVARK
;
A
#
# COMPACT_ATOMS: atom_id res chain seq x y z
N MET A 1 3.57 -40.43 -6.78
CA MET A 1 2.82 -39.20 -7.11
C MET A 1 3.52 -38.54 -8.29
N ASN A 2 2.86 -38.43 -9.45
CA ASN A 2 3.39 -37.72 -10.62
C ASN A 2 3.05 -36.24 -10.49
N MET A 3 3.81 -35.50 -9.68
CA MET A 3 3.69 -34.05 -9.63
C MET A 3 4.49 -33.42 -10.77
N LEU A 4 3.91 -32.42 -11.41
CA LEU A 4 4.60 -31.58 -12.38
C LEU A 4 5.79 -30.89 -11.71
N ALA A 5 6.85 -30.63 -12.50
CA ALA A 5 7.99 -29.88 -12.01
C ALA A 5 7.54 -28.48 -11.56
N PRO A 6 8.09 -27.96 -10.44
CA PRO A 6 7.74 -26.63 -9.95
C PRO A 6 8.09 -25.57 -10.99
N MET A 7 7.24 -24.55 -11.09
CA MET A 7 7.46 -23.40 -11.96
C MET A 7 8.79 -22.73 -11.62
N ASN A 8 9.51 -22.27 -12.65
CA ASN A 8 10.72 -21.46 -12.45
C ASN A 8 10.38 -20.18 -11.67
N ILE A 9 11.20 -19.84 -10.67
CA ILE A 9 10.98 -18.69 -9.79
C ILE A 9 10.90 -17.34 -10.55
N ASN A 10 11.67 -17.18 -11.62
CA ASN A 10 11.65 -15.96 -12.44
C ASN A 10 10.33 -15.87 -13.21
N SER A 11 9.87 -16.98 -13.81
CA SER A 11 8.57 -17.03 -14.49
C SER A 11 7.45 -16.72 -13.52
N TYR A 12 7.45 -17.35 -12.34
CA TYR A 12 6.47 -17.07 -11.28
C TYR A 12 6.46 -15.59 -10.90
N THR A 13 7.62 -15.02 -10.60
CA THR A 13 7.77 -13.62 -10.19
C THR A 13 7.28 -12.66 -11.28
N ASN A 14 7.60 -12.93 -12.55
CA ASN A 14 7.14 -12.13 -13.68
C ASN A 14 5.61 -12.15 -13.80
N HIS A 15 4.99 -13.32 -13.67
CA HIS A 15 3.53 -13.45 -13.73
C HIS A 15 2.86 -12.73 -12.55
N VAL A 16 3.35 -12.91 -11.32
CA VAL A 16 2.80 -12.22 -10.14
C VAL A 16 2.92 -10.71 -10.28
N THR A 17 4.06 -10.22 -10.79
CA THR A 17 4.29 -8.78 -10.99
C THR A 17 3.35 -8.20 -12.05
N ALA A 18 3.16 -8.91 -13.17
CA ALA A 18 2.24 -8.50 -14.22
C ALA A 18 0.79 -8.45 -13.70
N ILE A 19 0.34 -9.48 -12.99
CA ILE A 19 -0.99 -9.55 -12.38
C ILE A 19 -1.17 -8.38 -11.39
N HIS A 20 -0.21 -8.19 -10.48
CA HIS A 20 -0.25 -7.10 -9.52
C HIS A 20 -0.38 -5.74 -10.20
N GLY A 21 0.46 -5.44 -11.20
CA GLY A 21 0.41 -4.16 -11.91
C GLY A 21 -0.93 -3.91 -12.58
N THR A 22 -1.50 -4.93 -13.24
CA THR A 22 -2.83 -4.80 -13.87
C THR A 22 -3.94 -4.62 -12.84
N ALA A 23 -3.91 -5.37 -11.74
CA ALA A 23 -4.88 -5.27 -10.66
C ALA A 23 -4.82 -3.89 -9.99
N GLU A 24 -3.62 -3.34 -9.77
CA GLU A 24 -3.42 -2.02 -9.18
C GLU A 24 -4.01 -0.90 -10.05
N VAL A 25 -3.83 -0.98 -11.38
CA VAL A 25 -4.41 -0.02 -12.32
C VAL A 25 -5.95 -0.05 -12.27
N VAL A 26 -6.53 -1.25 -12.31
CA VAL A 26 -7.99 -1.42 -12.26
C VAL A 26 -8.56 -0.96 -10.91
N ALA A 27 -7.90 -1.32 -9.81
CA ALA A 27 -8.31 -0.91 -8.46
C ALA A 27 -8.32 0.62 -8.32
N LYS A 28 -7.26 1.31 -8.76
CA LYS A 28 -7.19 2.78 -8.73
C LYS A 28 -8.28 3.44 -9.56
N ALA A 29 -8.55 2.92 -10.76
CA ALA A 29 -9.62 3.44 -11.60
C ALA A 29 -11.00 3.25 -10.94
N SER A 30 -11.23 2.07 -10.35
CA SER A 30 -12.48 1.77 -9.63
C SER A 30 -12.68 2.67 -8.42
N MET A 31 -11.65 2.84 -7.58
CA MET A 31 -11.72 3.70 -6.39
C MET A 31 -11.91 5.17 -6.75
N LYS A 32 -11.26 5.65 -7.82
CA LYS A 32 -11.49 7.01 -8.34
C LYS A 32 -12.95 7.21 -8.75
N SER A 33 -13.52 6.27 -9.49
CA SER A 33 -14.94 6.34 -9.88
C SER A 33 -15.87 6.29 -8.67
N ALA A 34 -15.56 5.47 -7.66
CA ALA A 34 -16.33 5.42 -6.42
C ALA A 34 -16.27 6.74 -5.63
N ALA A 35 -15.11 7.39 -5.61
CA ALA A 35 -14.95 8.71 -5.01
C ALA A 35 -15.74 9.79 -5.75
N GLU A 36 -15.72 9.79 -7.08
CA GLU A 36 -16.51 10.72 -7.91
C GLU A 36 -18.03 10.53 -7.71
N GLU A 37 -18.50 9.30 -7.59
CA GLU A 37 -19.90 8.99 -7.28
C GLU A 37 -20.27 9.45 -5.86
N THR A 38 -19.41 9.18 -4.88
CA THR A 38 -19.64 9.55 -3.48
C THR A 38 -19.77 11.06 -3.33
N LYS A 39 -18.94 11.85 -4.04
CA LYS A 39 -19.01 13.31 -4.02
C LYS A 39 -20.38 13.88 -4.40
N GLN A 40 -21.18 13.17 -5.21
CA GLN A 40 -22.52 13.63 -5.60
C GLN A 40 -23.50 13.73 -4.43
N PHE A 41 -23.19 13.10 -3.30
CA PHE A 41 -24.02 13.12 -2.08
C PHE A 41 -23.59 14.18 -1.06
N TYR A 42 -22.50 14.90 -1.30
CA TYR A 42 -21.94 15.89 -0.38
C TYR A 42 -21.83 17.24 -1.08
N GLU A 43 -22.09 18.32 -0.34
CA GLU A 43 -21.86 19.67 -0.86
C GLU A 43 -20.35 19.98 -0.84
N PRO A 44 -19.83 20.65 -1.89
CA PRO A 44 -18.44 21.05 -1.90
C PRO A 44 -18.20 22.16 -0.87
N GLU A 45 -17.04 22.12 -0.23
CA GLU A 45 -16.54 23.20 0.63
C GLU A 45 -16.08 24.41 -0.20
N GLU A 46 -15.78 25.53 0.47
CA GLU A 46 -15.36 26.77 -0.19
C GLU A 46 -14.10 26.60 -1.07
N ASP A 47 -13.23 25.63 -0.74
CA ASP A 47 -12.01 25.31 -1.49
C ASP A 47 -12.22 24.24 -2.59
N GLY A 48 -13.45 23.75 -2.77
CA GLY A 48 -13.80 22.67 -3.69
C GLY A 48 -13.54 21.26 -3.16
N GLY A 49 -13.11 21.13 -1.89
CA GLY A 49 -13.06 19.89 -1.13
C GLY A 49 -14.46 19.32 -0.86
N HIS A 50 -14.53 18.08 -0.38
CA HIS A 50 -15.78 17.47 0.09
C HIS A 50 -15.48 16.78 1.41
N ASP A 51 -16.21 17.12 2.48
CA ASP A 51 -16.13 16.42 3.75
C ASP A 51 -16.94 15.11 3.67
N ILE A 52 -16.25 14.00 3.48
CA ILE A 52 -16.85 12.69 3.24
C ILE A 52 -16.68 11.83 4.49
N GLY A 53 -17.81 11.39 5.06
CA GLY A 53 -17.81 10.39 6.12
C GLY A 53 -17.40 9.01 5.60
N ILE A 54 -16.41 8.40 6.25
CA ILE A 54 -15.89 7.07 5.90
C ILE A 54 -15.97 6.09 7.06
N THR A 55 -16.06 4.80 6.73
CA THR A 55 -15.74 3.68 7.62
C THR A 55 -14.42 3.07 7.20
N ALA A 56 -13.57 2.71 8.16
CA ALA A 56 -12.32 2.01 7.89
C ALA A 56 -12.40 0.56 8.38
N ASP A 57 -11.97 -0.38 7.54
CA ASP A 57 -11.74 -1.78 7.93
C ASP A 57 -10.25 -2.11 7.81
N GLU A 58 -9.74 -2.90 8.76
CA GLU A 58 -8.34 -3.27 8.83
C GLU A 58 -8.18 -4.78 8.90
N THR A 59 -7.39 -5.33 7.97
CA THR A 59 -7.01 -6.73 8.01
C THR A 59 -5.51 -6.88 8.19
N TRP A 60 -5.11 -7.85 9.01
CA TRP A 60 -3.72 -8.10 9.35
C TRP A 60 -3.32 -9.51 8.95
N ARG A 61 -2.25 -9.64 8.17
CA ARG A 61 -1.72 -10.94 7.78
C ARG A 61 -1.00 -11.57 8.97
N GLN A 62 -1.70 -12.43 9.70
CA GLN A 62 -1.11 -13.22 10.79
C GLN A 62 -0.41 -14.46 10.21
N ARG A 63 0.90 -14.59 10.45
CA ARG A 63 1.61 -15.89 10.37
C ARG A 63 2.22 -16.16 11.74
N GLY A 64 1.56 -16.97 12.56
CA GLY A 64 1.91 -17.15 13.98
C GLY A 64 1.50 -15.94 14.84
N TYR A 65 2.15 -15.74 15.99
CA TYR A 65 1.82 -14.68 16.96
C TYR A 65 2.24 -13.26 16.53
N SER A 66 2.81 -13.09 15.34
CA SER A 66 3.26 -11.80 14.82
C SER A 66 2.63 -11.53 13.45
N SER A 67 1.81 -10.47 13.36
CA SER A 67 1.44 -9.86 12.07
C SER A 67 2.49 -8.83 11.68
N SER A 68 3.03 -8.91 10.46
CA SER A 68 4.02 -7.96 9.93
C SER A 68 3.42 -7.01 8.88
N TYR A 69 2.29 -7.38 8.28
CA TYR A 69 1.64 -6.62 7.22
C TYR A 69 0.15 -6.46 7.51
N GLY A 70 -0.35 -5.25 7.33
CA GLY A 70 -1.76 -4.92 7.42
C GLY A 70 -2.24 -4.24 6.16
N VAL A 71 -3.54 -4.27 5.92
CA VAL A 71 -4.20 -3.50 4.88
C VAL A 71 -5.36 -2.77 5.53
N VAL A 72 -5.42 -1.46 5.32
CA VAL A 72 -6.50 -0.59 5.78
C VAL A 72 -7.29 -0.17 4.56
N THR A 73 -8.62 -0.27 4.62
CA THR A 73 -9.52 0.11 3.53
C THR A 73 -10.51 1.14 4.03
N GLY A 74 -10.57 2.29 3.37
CA GLY A 74 -11.55 3.35 3.63
C GLY A 74 -12.73 3.23 2.68
N MET A 75 -13.94 3.15 3.22
CA MET A 75 -15.19 3.00 2.49
C MET A 75 -16.14 4.16 2.76
N SER A 76 -16.91 4.59 1.77
CA SER A 76 -17.96 5.58 1.96
C SER A 76 -19.08 5.04 2.83
N LEU A 77 -19.59 5.86 3.76
CA LEU A 77 -20.79 5.54 4.54
C LEU A 77 -22.08 5.47 3.69
N ILE A 78 -22.10 6.12 2.53
CA ILE A 78 -23.32 6.29 1.72
C ILE A 78 -23.33 5.30 0.56
N THR A 79 -22.24 5.23 -0.20
CA THR A 79 -22.16 4.34 -1.38
C THR A 79 -21.67 2.94 -1.01
N GLU A 80 -21.15 2.76 0.21
CA GLU A 80 -20.54 1.51 0.68
C GLU A 80 -19.41 1.00 -0.24
N LYS A 81 -18.83 1.90 -1.05
CA LYS A 81 -17.73 1.59 -1.96
C LYS A 81 -16.40 1.98 -1.34
N VAL A 82 -15.36 1.22 -1.70
CA VAL A 82 -13.98 1.51 -1.33
C VAL A 82 -13.51 2.78 -2.04
N LEU A 83 -13.06 3.75 -1.26
CA LEU A 83 -12.51 5.01 -1.72
C LEU A 83 -10.99 4.99 -1.78
N ASP A 84 -10.36 4.30 -0.82
CA ASP A 84 -8.91 4.16 -0.76
C ASP A 84 -8.47 2.91 0.01
N VAL A 85 -7.26 2.46 -0.24
CA VAL A 85 -6.62 1.33 0.44
C VAL A 85 -5.14 1.62 0.68
N GLU A 86 -4.68 1.40 1.91
CA GLU A 86 -3.28 1.53 2.27
C GLU A 86 -2.73 0.23 2.85
N THR A 87 -1.56 -0.19 2.37
CA THR A 87 -0.85 -1.34 2.92
C THR A 87 0.15 -0.87 3.97
N MET A 88 0.03 -1.39 5.18
CA MET A 88 0.92 -1.11 6.30
C MET A 88 1.92 -2.24 6.52
N SER A 89 3.15 -1.88 6.91
CA SER A 89 4.19 -2.82 7.29
C SER A 89 4.81 -2.40 8.61
N LYS A 90 5.08 -3.37 9.51
CA LYS A 90 5.89 -3.14 10.71
C LYS A 90 7.36 -2.91 10.41
N GLU A 91 7.80 -3.32 9.23
CA GLU A 91 9.19 -3.22 8.79
C GLU A 91 9.31 -2.22 7.65
N CYS A 92 10.31 -1.34 7.73
CA CYS A 92 10.66 -0.45 6.65
C CYS A 92 11.75 -1.06 5.76
N TRP A 93 11.42 -1.32 4.50
CA TRP A 93 12.39 -1.90 3.56
C TRP A 93 13.60 -1.00 3.33
N GLU A 94 13.40 0.33 3.29
CA GLU A 94 14.53 1.27 3.17
C GLU A 94 15.43 1.21 4.41
N CYS A 95 14.85 1.18 5.63
CA CYS A 95 15.64 1.00 6.85
C CYS A 95 16.42 -0.32 6.87
N ILE A 96 15.84 -1.41 6.36
CA ILE A 96 16.54 -2.70 6.23
C ILE A 96 17.68 -2.58 5.23
N THR A 97 17.47 -1.88 4.11
CA THR A 97 18.50 -1.70 3.07
C THR A 97 19.67 -0.86 3.57
N TRP A 98 19.38 0.20 4.34
CA TRP A 98 20.37 1.12 4.89
C TRP A 98 20.95 0.66 6.23
N SER A 99 20.48 -0.46 6.79
CA SER A 99 20.92 -0.91 8.12
C SER A 99 22.42 -1.22 8.16
N SER A 100 22.98 -1.67 7.04
CA SER A 100 24.42 -1.98 6.89
C SER A 100 25.31 -0.73 6.90
N LYS A 101 24.74 0.45 6.65
CA LYS A 101 25.45 1.74 6.59
C LYS A 101 25.28 2.57 7.86
N LYS A 102 24.60 2.05 8.88
CA LYS A 102 24.39 2.79 10.15
C LYS A 102 25.72 3.27 10.74
N GLY A 103 25.75 4.55 11.12
CA GLY A 103 26.94 5.21 11.64
C GLY A 103 27.87 5.80 10.59
N SER A 104 27.50 5.75 9.30
CA SER A 104 28.16 6.54 8.25
C SER A 104 27.46 7.88 8.04
N GLU A 105 28.21 8.87 7.55
CA GLU A 105 27.68 10.17 7.13
C GLU A 105 26.59 10.02 6.04
N GLU A 106 26.76 9.05 5.13
CA GLU A 106 25.75 8.73 4.11
C GLU A 106 24.41 8.31 4.72
N PHE A 107 24.46 7.55 5.82
CA PHE A 107 23.25 7.11 6.52
C PHE A 107 22.59 8.29 7.21
N GLU A 108 23.34 9.19 7.86
CA GLU A 108 22.78 10.35 8.55
C GLU A 108 22.04 11.28 7.59
N HIS A 109 22.66 11.63 6.47
CA HIS A 109 22.02 12.46 5.45
C HIS A 109 20.75 11.82 4.87
N TRP A 110 20.76 10.49 4.62
CA TRP A 110 19.53 9.78 4.21
C TRP A 110 18.48 9.77 5.32
N TRP A 111 18.89 9.53 6.57
CA TRP A 111 17.99 9.43 7.72
C TRP A 111 17.26 10.74 8.02
N GLU A 112 17.91 11.89 7.83
CA GLU A 112 17.29 13.22 7.98
C GLU A 112 16.01 13.36 7.15
N GLY A 113 16.03 12.89 5.90
CA GLY A 113 14.85 12.88 5.01
C GLY A 113 13.90 11.71 5.27
N HIS A 114 14.42 10.55 5.68
CA HIS A 114 13.63 9.33 5.83
C HIS A 114 12.87 9.24 7.16
N GLN A 115 13.38 9.78 8.27
CA GLN A 115 12.81 9.62 9.61
C GLN A 115 11.33 10.04 9.73
N GLN A 116 10.95 11.10 9.00
CA GLN A 116 9.58 11.62 8.97
C GLN A 116 8.65 10.69 8.17
N ILE A 117 9.19 10.01 7.17
CA ILE A 117 8.46 9.04 6.33
C ILE A 117 8.29 7.72 7.09
N CYS A 118 9.33 7.28 7.79
CA CYS A 118 9.34 6.04 8.58
C CYS A 118 8.36 6.06 9.76
N SER A 119 8.15 7.23 10.36
CA SER A 119 7.34 7.38 11.58
C SER A 119 5.86 7.63 11.30
N ASN A 120 5.52 8.29 10.18
CA ASN A 120 4.14 8.73 9.89
C ASN A 120 3.35 7.79 8.98
N ARG A 121 3.98 6.79 8.37
CA ARG A 121 3.31 5.85 7.47
C ARG A 121 3.75 4.45 7.81
N GLY A 122 2.80 3.56 8.14
CA GLY A 122 3.03 2.13 7.96
C GLY A 122 3.64 1.95 6.57
N VAL A 123 4.83 1.38 6.50
CA VAL A 123 5.78 1.73 5.44
C VAL A 123 5.22 1.37 4.07
N ARG A 124 5.02 2.39 3.22
CA ARG A 124 4.58 2.24 1.84
C ARG A 124 5.57 1.35 1.09
N GLN A 125 5.20 0.11 0.79
CA GLN A 125 5.98 -0.69 -0.15
C GLN A 125 5.82 -0.04 -1.52
N ARG A 126 6.84 0.67 -2.01
CA ARG A 126 6.92 0.97 -3.44
C ARG A 126 6.96 -0.37 -4.17
N SER A 127 5.99 -0.61 -5.04
CA SER A 127 6.06 -1.65 -6.06
C SER A 127 7.34 -1.41 -6.87
N VAL A 128 8.34 -2.26 -6.63
CA VAL A 128 9.65 -2.13 -7.28
C VAL A 128 9.47 -2.57 -8.73
N ALA A 129 9.17 -1.63 -9.62
CA ALA A 129 9.50 -1.78 -11.02
C ALA A 129 11.03 -1.76 -11.14
N ARG A 130 11.66 -2.93 -11.07
CA ARG A 130 13.09 -3.09 -11.40
C ARG A 130 13.21 -2.92 -12.92
N LYS A 131 13.94 -1.87 -13.34
CA LYS A 131 14.54 -1.80 -14.68
C LYS A 131 15.70 -2.79 -14.76
#